data_AF-A0A2P4YKH4-F1
#
_entry.id   AF-A0A2P4YKH4-F1
#
_cell.length_a   1.000
_cell.length_b   1.000
_cell.length_c   1.000
_cell.angle_alpha   90.00
_cell.angle_beta   90.00
_cell.angle_gamma   90.00
#
_symmetry.space_group_name_H-M   'P 1'
#
loop_
_entity.id
_entity.type
_entity.pdbx_description
1 polymer ?
#
loop_
_entity_poly.entity_id
_entity_poly.type
_entity_poly.pdbx_seq_one_letter_code
_entity_poly.pdbx_strand_id
1 'polypeptide(L)'
;MVTQKRAWVDSALLQRWLDLVFPVLLDHVPGKTLVWDSMTAHIAKVVKARFKANKIDMVVVPGGCTPYLQAGDIGIYKSFKDHMAPLIDEWKRSDRVQYTRGGYPRPPPAREVAAWVKKAWKSVPPDVVAKSIGEADFYDDYGEWHIAKHDVYGDAFCVEWILASMSESSREENTHPNAEEEAMMAS
;
A
#
# COMPACT_ATOMS: atom_id res chain seq x y z
N MET A 1 -18.45 -14.36 -12.50
CA MET A 1 -17.05 -13.95 -12.27
C MET A 1 -16.17 -15.05 -12.86
N VAL A 2 -15.56 -14.81 -14.03
CA VAL A 2 -14.73 -15.80 -14.73
C VAL A 2 -13.31 -15.67 -14.19
N THR A 3 -12.77 -16.74 -13.58
CA THR A 3 -11.38 -16.77 -13.11
C THR A 3 -10.44 -17.15 -14.27
N GLN A 4 -9.34 -16.41 -14.42
CA GLN A 4 -8.33 -16.59 -15.47
C GLN A 4 -7.49 -17.85 -15.23
N LYS A 5 -7.17 -18.60 -16.31
CA LYS A 5 -6.40 -19.86 -16.27
C LYS A 5 -4.94 -19.71 -15.76
N ARG A 6 -4.42 -18.48 -15.70
CA ARG A 6 -3.10 -18.13 -15.15
C ARG A 6 -3.30 -16.91 -14.26
N ALA A 7 -3.22 -17.12 -12.95
CA ALA A 7 -3.64 -16.20 -11.90
C ALA A 7 -2.65 -15.04 -11.68
N TRP A 8 -2.38 -14.23 -12.71
CA TRP A 8 -1.56 -13.03 -12.58
C TRP A 8 -2.41 -11.79 -12.84
N VAL A 9 -2.25 -10.78 -11.99
CA VAL A 9 -2.85 -9.47 -12.23
C VAL A 9 -2.20 -8.86 -13.46
N ASP A 10 -2.91 -8.86 -14.58
CA ASP A 10 -2.54 -8.11 -15.78
C ASP A 10 -3.19 -6.71 -15.76
N SER A 11 -2.72 -5.82 -16.63
CA SER A 11 -3.22 -4.45 -16.70
C SER A 11 -4.71 -4.36 -17.06
N ALA A 12 -5.30 -5.40 -17.67
CA ALA A 12 -6.73 -5.42 -18.00
C ALA A 12 -7.57 -5.78 -16.78
N LEU A 13 -7.14 -6.79 -16.01
CA LEU A 13 -7.76 -7.15 -14.74
C LEU A 13 -7.66 -6.00 -13.74
N LEU A 14 -6.51 -5.31 -13.69
CA LEU A 14 -6.32 -4.16 -12.83
C LEU A 14 -7.26 -3.01 -13.18
N GLN A 15 -7.42 -2.70 -14.47
CA GLN A 15 -8.38 -1.66 -14.90
C GLN A 15 -9.82 -2.01 -14.46
N ARG A 16 -10.24 -3.27 -14.62
CA ARG A 16 -11.56 -3.71 -14.15
C ARG A 16 -11.72 -3.58 -12.63
N TRP A 17 -10.65 -3.84 -11.89
CA TRP A 17 -10.65 -3.65 -10.45
C TRP A 17 -10.80 -2.18 -10.07
N LEU A 18 -10.07 -1.27 -10.74
CA LEU A 18 -10.21 0.17 -10.55
C LEU A 18 -11.66 0.62 -10.82
N ASP A 19 -12.26 0.15 -11.92
CA ASP A 19 -13.64 0.49 -12.29
C ASP A 19 -14.69 0.01 -11.27
N LEU A 20 -14.39 -1.05 -10.51
CA LEU A 20 -15.29 -1.58 -9.50
C LEU A 20 -15.07 -0.93 -8.13
N VAL A 21 -13.82 -0.66 -7.76
CA VAL A 21 -13.46 -0.18 -6.43
C VAL A 21 -13.55 1.34 -6.33
N PHE A 22 -13.13 2.06 -7.37
CA PHE A 22 -13.02 3.51 -7.30
C PHE A 22 -14.38 4.19 -7.18
N PRO A 23 -15.43 3.81 -7.92
CA PRO A 23 -16.73 4.43 -7.72
C PRO A 23 -17.28 4.26 -6.30
N VAL A 24 -17.00 3.12 -5.67
CA VAL A 24 -17.51 2.77 -4.34
C VAL A 24 -16.74 3.47 -3.22
N LEU A 25 -15.42 3.60 -3.36
CA LEU A 25 -14.55 4.14 -2.29
C LEU A 25 -14.18 5.61 -2.52
N LEU A 26 -14.18 6.08 -3.77
CA LEU A 26 -13.47 7.27 -4.17
C LEU A 26 -14.39 8.35 -4.77
N ASP A 27 -15.51 8.06 -5.43
CA ASP A 27 -16.28 9.13 -6.11
C ASP A 27 -16.81 10.28 -5.21
N HIS A 28 -16.73 10.13 -3.88
CA HIS A 28 -17.29 11.07 -2.91
C HIS A 28 -16.28 12.02 -2.22
N VAL A 29 -14.97 11.95 -2.54
CA VAL A 29 -13.94 12.75 -1.81
C VAL A 29 -12.91 13.37 -2.76
N PRO A 30 -12.64 14.68 -2.75
CA PRO A 30 -11.54 15.27 -3.53
C PRO A 30 -10.16 14.91 -2.94
N GLY A 31 -9.09 14.92 -3.76
CA GLY A 31 -7.70 14.72 -3.32
C GLY A 31 -7.37 13.26 -2.97
N LYS A 32 -6.91 12.49 -3.96
CA LYS A 32 -6.78 11.02 -3.84
C LYS A 32 -5.41 10.55 -4.21
N THR A 33 -4.86 9.69 -3.39
CA THR A 33 -3.57 9.06 -3.65
C THR A 33 -3.68 7.55 -3.49
N LEU A 34 -3.17 6.80 -4.46
CA LEU A 34 -2.92 5.38 -4.30
C LEU A 34 -1.42 5.14 -4.14
N VAL A 35 -1.05 4.44 -3.08
CA VAL A 35 0.33 3.98 -2.81
C VAL A 35 0.40 2.48 -3.08
N TRP A 36 1.36 2.06 -3.91
CA TRP A 36 1.59 0.64 -4.23
C TRP A 36 3.03 0.37 -4.70
N ASP A 37 3.39 -0.90 -4.79
CA ASP A 37 4.69 -1.35 -5.25
C ASP A 37 4.92 -1.10 -6.77
N SER A 38 6.19 -1.23 -7.17
CA SER A 38 6.64 -1.04 -8.55
C SER A 38 6.37 -2.23 -9.48
N MET A 39 5.37 -3.06 -9.18
CA MET A 39 4.96 -4.18 -10.04
C MET A 39 4.69 -3.68 -11.47
N THR A 40 5.17 -4.42 -12.48
CA THR A 40 5.07 -4.01 -13.89
C THR A 40 3.65 -3.67 -14.33
N ALA A 41 2.65 -4.40 -13.82
CA ALA A 41 1.24 -4.14 -14.12
C ALA A 41 0.76 -2.81 -13.53
N HIS A 42 1.21 -2.43 -12.33
CA HIS A 42 0.87 -1.18 -11.64
C HIS A 42 1.44 0.05 -12.35
N ILE A 43 2.68 -0.04 -12.84
CA ILE A 43 3.37 1.08 -13.49
C ILE A 43 3.14 1.17 -15.01
N ALA A 44 2.27 0.31 -15.56
CA ALA A 44 1.99 0.27 -16.99
C ALA A 44 1.40 1.62 -17.49
N LYS A 45 1.76 2.02 -18.72
CA LYS A 45 1.30 3.29 -19.33
C LYS A 45 -0.22 3.46 -19.30
N VAL A 46 -0.95 2.36 -19.57
CA VAL A 46 -2.42 2.36 -19.59
C VAL A 46 -3.02 2.65 -18.21
N VAL A 47 -2.37 2.17 -17.15
CA VAL A 47 -2.79 2.39 -15.76
C VAL A 47 -2.50 3.84 -15.37
N LYS A 48 -1.29 4.34 -15.64
CA LYS A 48 -0.93 5.76 -15.41
C LYS A 48 -1.91 6.72 -16.10
N ALA A 49 -2.29 6.44 -17.35
CA ALA A 49 -3.26 7.24 -18.09
C ALA A 49 -4.64 7.23 -17.41
N ARG A 50 -5.08 6.09 -16.87
CA ARG A 50 -6.34 5.97 -16.11
C ARG A 50 -6.32 6.81 -14.84
N PHE A 51 -5.23 6.78 -14.08
CA PHE A 51 -5.09 7.59 -12.86
C PHE A 51 -5.18 9.09 -13.15
N LYS A 52 -4.45 9.54 -14.19
CA LYS A 52 -4.52 10.93 -14.65
C LYS A 52 -5.94 11.34 -15.07
N ALA A 53 -6.65 10.49 -15.82
CA ALA A 53 -8.02 10.79 -16.25
C ALA A 53 -9.01 10.92 -15.08
N ASN A 54 -8.78 10.18 -14.00
CA ASN A 54 -9.63 10.21 -12.80
C ASN A 54 -9.13 11.19 -11.72
N LYS A 55 -8.07 11.96 -11.99
CA LYS A 55 -7.45 12.91 -11.03
C LYS A 55 -7.05 12.23 -9.71
N ILE A 56 -6.37 11.09 -9.84
CA ILE A 56 -5.84 10.31 -8.72
C ILE A 56 -4.33 10.33 -8.81
N ASP A 57 -3.68 10.80 -7.75
CA ASP A 57 -2.25 10.76 -7.59
C ASP A 57 -1.80 9.31 -7.36
N MET A 58 -0.66 8.98 -7.94
CA MET A 58 -0.12 7.63 -7.89
C MET A 58 1.29 7.69 -7.33
N VAL A 59 1.49 7.07 -6.16
CA VAL A 59 2.78 6.95 -5.50
C VAL A 59 3.26 5.52 -5.67
N VAL A 60 4.47 5.37 -6.20
CA VAL A 60 5.08 4.07 -6.46
C VAL A 60 6.22 3.87 -5.49
N VAL A 61 6.10 2.84 -4.65
CA VAL A 61 7.15 2.43 -3.72
C VAL A 61 8.32 1.84 -4.52
N PRO A 62 9.56 2.34 -4.31
CA PRO A 62 10.73 1.79 -4.96
C PRO A 62 10.92 0.30 -4.67
N GLY A 63 11.52 -0.41 -5.62
CA GLY A 63 11.84 -1.83 -5.43
C GLY A 63 12.71 -2.05 -4.19
N GLY A 64 12.36 -3.03 -3.36
CA GLY A 64 13.05 -3.30 -2.10
C GLY A 64 12.56 -2.48 -0.91
N CYS A 65 11.73 -1.45 -1.11
CA CYS A 65 11.23 -0.60 -0.03
C CYS A 65 9.84 -0.97 0.48
N THR A 66 9.17 -1.94 -0.15
CA THR A 66 7.82 -2.39 0.24
C THR A 66 7.69 -2.75 1.73
N PRO A 67 8.64 -3.48 2.36
CA PRO A 67 8.55 -3.80 3.79
C PRO A 67 8.56 -2.59 4.72
N TYR A 68 8.99 -1.42 4.24
CA TYR A 68 9.22 -0.23 5.05
C TYR A 68 8.23 0.90 4.76
N LEU A 69 7.73 0.98 3.53
CA LEU A 69 6.90 2.09 3.05
C LEU A 69 5.47 1.65 2.66
N GLN A 70 5.18 0.36 2.67
CA GLN A 70 3.84 -0.14 2.35
C GLN A 70 3.17 -0.69 3.62
N ALA A 71 2.15 0.01 4.11
CA ALA A 71 1.37 -0.38 5.29
C ALA A 71 0.87 -1.83 5.25
N GLY A 72 0.54 -2.32 4.04
CA GLY A 72 0.22 -3.71 3.76
C GLY A 72 1.27 -4.68 4.32
N ASP A 73 2.53 -4.45 3.99
CA ASP A 73 3.65 -5.33 4.33
C ASP A 73 4.22 -5.06 5.73
N ILE A 74 4.10 -3.84 6.24
CA ILE A 74 4.54 -3.48 7.61
C ILE A 74 3.79 -4.28 8.68
N GLY A 75 2.46 -4.42 8.57
CA GLY A 75 1.70 -5.11 9.61
C GLY A 75 0.37 -5.73 9.19
N ILE A 76 -0.33 -5.13 8.22
CA ILE A 76 -1.69 -5.57 7.84
C ILE A 76 -1.68 -7.02 7.33
N TYR A 77 -0.78 -7.35 6.40
CA TYR A 77 -0.71 -8.69 5.82
C TYR A 77 -0.21 -9.73 6.80
N LYS A 78 0.66 -9.36 7.74
CA LYS A 78 1.05 -10.26 8.83
C LYS A 78 -0.17 -10.63 9.66
N SER A 79 -0.90 -9.63 10.16
CA SER A 79 -2.12 -9.85 10.95
C SER A 79 -3.17 -10.66 10.17
N PHE A 80 -3.39 -10.34 8.91
CA PHE A 80 -4.27 -11.12 8.05
C PHE A 80 -3.84 -12.59 7.95
N LYS A 81 -2.56 -12.86 7.68
CA LYS A 81 -2.02 -14.23 7.56
C LYS A 81 -2.13 -14.99 8.88
N ASP A 82 -1.90 -14.35 10.02
CA ASP A 82 -2.03 -14.95 11.35
C ASP A 82 -3.47 -15.41 11.62
N HIS A 83 -4.48 -14.69 11.12
CA HIS A 83 -5.89 -15.09 11.21
C HIS A 83 -6.30 -16.12 10.14
N MET A 84 -5.62 -16.16 9.00
CA MET A 84 -5.90 -17.11 7.92
C MET A 84 -5.32 -18.49 8.20
N ALA A 85 -4.11 -18.57 8.77
CA ALA A 85 -3.41 -19.80 9.10
C ALA A 85 -4.26 -20.82 9.89
N PRO A 86 -4.91 -20.47 11.02
CA PRO A 86 -5.73 -21.42 11.77
C PRO A 86 -6.95 -21.91 10.98
N LEU A 87 -7.52 -21.10 10.08
CA LEU A 87 -8.66 -21.52 9.23
C LEU A 87 -8.23 -22.56 8.20
N ILE A 88 -7.06 -22.37 7.60
CA ILE A 88 -6.47 -23.37 6.70
C ILE A 88 -6.18 -24.66 7.46
N ASP A 89 -5.61 -24.56 8.66
CA ASP A 89 -5.20 -25.72 9.45
C ASP A 89 -6.41 -26.50 9.97
N GLU A 90 -7.48 -25.82 10.38
CA GLU A 90 -8.76 -26.45 10.72
C GLU A 90 -9.30 -27.25 9.53
N TRP A 91 -9.29 -26.66 8.33
CA TRP A 91 -9.72 -27.36 7.12
C TRP A 91 -8.83 -28.56 6.79
N LYS A 92 -7.51 -28.42 6.87
CA LYS A 92 -6.57 -29.53 6.63
C LYS A 92 -6.80 -30.71 7.56
N ARG A 93 -7.25 -30.46 8.79
CA ARG A 93 -7.54 -31.49 9.80
C ARG A 93 -8.97 -32.04 9.73
N SER A 94 -9.83 -31.47 8.89
CA SER A 94 -11.22 -31.90 8.79
C SER A 94 -11.41 -32.99 7.73
N ASP A 95 -12.59 -33.62 7.76
CA ASP A 95 -13.07 -34.59 6.76
C ASP A 95 -13.44 -33.95 5.41
N ARG A 96 -13.32 -32.62 5.30
CA ARG A 96 -13.69 -31.84 4.10
C ARG A 96 -12.59 -31.80 3.05
N VAL A 97 -11.38 -32.26 3.39
CA VAL A 97 -10.28 -32.36 2.44
C VAL A 97 -10.58 -33.47 1.45
N GLN A 98 -10.68 -33.10 0.18
CA GLN A 98 -10.80 -34.07 -0.90
C GLN A 98 -9.42 -34.49 -1.38
N TYR A 99 -9.28 -35.74 -1.80
CA TYR A 99 -8.02 -36.26 -2.31
C TYR A 99 -8.12 -36.64 -3.79
N THR A 100 -7.01 -36.56 -4.49
CA THR A 100 -6.86 -37.13 -5.84
C THR A 100 -6.72 -38.65 -5.75
N ARG A 101 -6.85 -39.35 -6.88
CA ARG A 101 -6.62 -40.80 -6.93
C ARG A 101 -5.23 -41.20 -6.42
N GLY A 102 -4.24 -40.32 -6.58
CA GLY A 102 -2.87 -40.52 -6.09
C GLY A 102 -2.64 -40.13 -4.62
N GLY A 103 -3.68 -39.79 -3.87
CA GLY A 103 -3.56 -39.44 -2.44
C GLY A 103 -3.14 -38.00 -2.14
N TYR A 104 -3.04 -37.12 -3.14
CA TYR A 104 -2.74 -35.70 -2.92
C TYR A 104 -4.00 -34.90 -2.54
N PRO A 105 -3.91 -33.97 -1.55
CA PRO A 105 -5.00 -33.05 -1.25
C PRO A 105 -5.39 -32.22 -2.47
N ARG A 106 -6.68 -32.09 -2.72
CA ARG A 106 -7.24 -31.15 -3.70
C ARG A 106 -7.35 -29.75 -3.08
N PRO A 107 -7.24 -28.69 -3.88
CA PRO A 107 -7.49 -27.34 -3.39
C PRO A 107 -8.90 -27.21 -2.79
N PRO A 108 -9.06 -26.41 -1.72
CA PRO A 108 -10.37 -26.11 -1.17
C PRO A 108 -11.27 -25.41 -2.21
N PRO A 109 -12.60 -25.60 -2.15
CA PRO A 109 -13.53 -24.89 -3.02
C PRO A 109 -13.40 -23.37 -2.89
N ALA A 110 -13.57 -22.64 -4.00
CA ALA A 110 -13.47 -21.17 -4.00
C ALA A 110 -14.38 -20.48 -2.96
N ARG A 111 -15.60 -21.01 -2.73
CA ARG A 111 -16.53 -20.49 -1.70
C ARG A 111 -15.96 -20.56 -0.29
N GLU A 112 -15.17 -21.60 -0.02
CA GLU A 112 -14.60 -21.88 1.28
C GLU A 112 -13.39 -20.97 1.53
N VAL A 113 -12.52 -20.83 0.53
CA VAL A 113 -11.44 -19.83 0.54
C VAL A 113 -12.00 -18.42 0.71
N ALA A 114 -13.05 -18.04 -0.02
CA ALA A 114 -13.67 -16.73 0.10
C ALA A 114 -14.24 -16.48 1.51
N ALA A 115 -14.84 -17.49 2.14
CA ALA A 115 -15.32 -17.40 3.51
C ALA A 115 -14.16 -17.19 4.51
N TRP A 116 -13.03 -17.88 4.32
CA TRP A 116 -11.84 -17.68 5.17
C TRP A 116 -11.23 -16.30 4.99
N VAL A 117 -11.06 -15.84 3.74
CA VAL A 117 -10.54 -14.50 3.44
C VAL A 117 -11.42 -13.43 4.08
N LYS A 118 -12.74 -13.55 3.97
CA LYS A 118 -13.70 -12.65 4.63
C LYS A 118 -13.54 -12.67 6.16
N LYS A 119 -13.44 -13.87 6.76
CA LYS A 119 -13.29 -14.02 8.22
C LYS A 119 -11.98 -13.41 8.70
N ALA A 120 -10.86 -13.74 8.04
CA ALA A 120 -9.54 -13.21 8.37
C ALA A 120 -9.51 -11.69 8.26
N TRP A 121 -10.02 -11.10 7.18
CA TRP A 121 -10.10 -9.63 7.05
C TRP A 121 -10.92 -8.97 8.14
N LYS A 122 -12.05 -9.55 8.53
CA LYS A 122 -12.88 -9.03 9.63
C LYS A 122 -12.22 -9.17 11.00
N SER A 123 -11.25 -10.05 11.13
CA SER A 123 -10.51 -10.26 12.38
C SER A 123 -9.23 -9.43 12.47
N VAL A 124 -8.79 -8.79 11.39
CA VAL A 124 -7.67 -7.83 11.45
C VAL A 124 -8.10 -6.66 12.35
N PRO A 125 -7.37 -6.40 13.46
CA PRO A 125 -7.73 -5.31 14.36
C PRO A 125 -7.57 -3.93 13.68
N PRO A 126 -8.52 -2.99 13.86
CA PRO A 126 -8.42 -1.66 13.26
C PRO A 126 -7.18 -0.87 13.69
N ASP A 127 -6.69 -1.08 14.92
CA ASP A 127 -5.46 -0.49 15.45
C ASP A 127 -4.22 -0.98 14.69
N VAL A 128 -4.17 -2.24 14.25
CA VAL A 128 -3.09 -2.74 13.40
C VAL A 128 -3.08 -2.00 12.06
N VAL A 129 -4.25 -1.74 11.48
CA VAL A 129 -4.36 -0.99 10.23
C VAL A 129 -3.88 0.45 10.42
N ALA A 130 -4.41 1.15 11.42
CA ALA A 130 -4.03 2.53 11.71
C ALA A 130 -2.53 2.66 12.01
N LYS A 131 -1.99 1.76 12.84
CA LYS A 131 -0.57 1.72 13.17
C LYS A 131 0.30 1.47 11.95
N SER A 132 -0.06 0.49 11.12
CA SER A 132 0.71 0.15 9.92
C SER A 132 0.70 1.30 8.91
N ILE A 133 -0.38 2.08 8.82
CA ILE A 133 -0.45 3.29 7.99
C ILE A 133 0.47 4.36 8.57
N GLY A 134 0.39 4.66 9.87
CA GLY A 134 1.26 5.65 10.49
C GLY A 134 2.75 5.32 10.36
N GLU A 135 3.13 4.05 10.56
CA GLU A 135 4.49 3.57 10.38
C GLU A 135 4.98 3.62 8.92
N ALA A 136 4.06 3.75 7.95
CA ALA A 136 4.32 3.84 6.52
C ALA A 136 4.39 5.29 5.99
N ASP A 137 5.00 6.22 6.75
CA ASP A 137 5.19 7.64 6.36
C ASP A 137 4.04 8.61 6.74
N PHE A 138 3.08 8.19 7.59
CA PHE A 138 1.89 9.00 7.90
C PHE A 138 1.77 9.47 9.35
N TYR A 139 2.77 9.21 10.19
CA TYR A 139 2.91 9.89 11.49
C TYR A 139 3.65 11.22 11.33
N ASP A 140 3.32 12.19 12.19
CA ASP A 140 4.00 13.50 12.21
C ASP A 140 5.48 13.38 12.62
N ASP A 141 5.80 12.42 13.49
CA ASP A 141 7.18 12.13 13.89
C ASP A 141 7.78 11.05 12.97
N TYR A 142 8.76 11.45 12.16
CA TYR A 142 9.48 10.53 11.26
C TYR A 142 10.25 9.44 12.02
N GLY A 143 10.61 9.68 13.29
CA GLY A 143 11.21 8.68 14.17
C GLY A 143 10.28 7.51 14.47
N GLU A 144 8.97 7.69 14.30
CA GLU A 144 7.98 6.64 14.46
C GLU A 144 7.82 5.74 13.22
N TRP A 145 8.36 6.14 12.07
CA TRP A 145 8.25 5.39 10.83
C TRP A 145 9.07 4.10 10.85
N HIS A 146 8.62 3.09 10.10
CA HIS A 146 9.25 1.77 10.11
C HIS A 146 10.69 1.82 9.59
N ILE A 147 10.96 2.65 8.57
CA ILE A 147 12.30 2.80 8.00
C ILE A 147 13.29 3.45 8.97
N ALA A 148 12.84 4.42 9.79
CA ALA A 148 13.67 5.11 10.77
C ALA A 148 14.17 4.18 11.89
N LYS A 149 13.39 3.14 12.20
CA LYS A 149 13.70 2.14 13.23
C LYS A 149 14.52 0.95 12.69
N HIS A 150 14.88 0.95 11.41
CA HIS A 150 15.60 -0.16 10.79
C HIS A 150 17.06 -0.21 11.25
N ASP A 151 17.56 -1.40 11.58
CA ASP A 151 18.93 -1.60 12.10
C ASP A 151 20.05 -1.23 11.10
N VAL A 152 19.84 -1.49 9.82
CA VAL A 152 20.78 -1.11 8.74
C VAL A 152 20.56 0.30 8.19
N TYR A 153 19.31 0.69 7.94
CA TYR A 153 19.01 1.92 7.18
C TYR A 153 18.56 3.09 8.06
N GLY A 154 18.16 2.86 9.30
CA GLY A 154 17.49 3.84 10.15
C GLY A 154 18.33 5.08 10.43
N ASP A 155 19.57 4.89 10.88
CA ASP A 155 20.47 6.02 11.19
C ASP A 155 20.74 6.88 9.95
N ALA A 156 21.04 6.25 8.82
CA ALA A 156 21.28 6.95 7.57
C ALA A 156 20.03 7.71 7.09
N PHE A 157 18.86 7.08 7.18
CA PHE A 157 17.59 7.71 6.85
C PHE A 157 17.33 8.94 7.72
N CYS A 158 17.49 8.82 9.04
CA CYS A 158 17.26 9.91 9.97
C CYS A 158 18.18 11.12 9.70
N VAL A 159 19.46 10.88 9.40
CA VAL A 159 20.42 11.94 9.05
C VAL A 159 19.97 12.66 7.78
N GLU A 160 19.69 11.93 6.70
CA GLU A 160 19.27 12.51 5.43
C GLU A 160 17.95 13.27 5.56
N TRP A 161 17.00 12.76 6.35
CA TRP A 161 15.72 13.41 6.61
C TRP A 161 15.88 14.79 7.26
N ILE A 162 16.72 14.88 8.29
CA ILE A 162 17.00 16.15 8.97
C ILE A 162 17.69 17.13 8.01
N LEU A 163 18.70 16.68 7.28
CA LEU A 163 19.44 17.52 6.32
C LEU A 163 18.52 18.08 5.24
N ALA A 164 17.62 17.24 4.69
CA ALA A 164 16.63 17.66 3.72
C ALA A 164 15.68 18.73 4.32
N SER A 165 15.16 18.49 5.53
CA SER A 165 14.24 19.40 6.21
C SER A 165 14.85 20.79 6.48
N MET A 166 16.14 20.85 6.84
CA MET A 166 16.87 22.11 7.02
C MET A 166 17.07 22.87 5.69
N SER A 167 17.27 22.12 4.60
CA SER A 167 17.43 22.70 3.26
C SER A 167 16.13 23.29 2.69
N GLU A 168 14.98 22.72 3.07
CA GLU A 168 13.67 23.21 2.64
C GLU A 168 13.28 24.49 3.38
N SER A 169 13.49 24.50 4.71
CA SER A 169 13.26 25.68 5.55
C SER A 169 14.06 26.91 5.08
N SER A 170 15.33 26.73 4.71
CA SER A 170 16.19 27.82 4.19
C SER A 170 15.82 28.31 2.78
N ARG A 171 15.08 27.51 1.99
CA ARG A 171 14.56 27.94 0.68
C ARG A 171 13.28 28.75 0.83
N GLU A 172 12.41 28.39 1.78
CA GLU A 172 11.18 29.13 2.04
C GLU A 172 11.48 30.53 2.61
N GLU A 173 12.46 30.66 3.52
CA GLU A 173 12.89 31.96 4.05
C GLU A 173 13.45 32.90 2.96
N ASN A 174 14.12 32.36 1.93
CA ASN A 174 14.67 33.15 0.82
C ASN A 174 13.64 33.52 -0.27
N THR A 175 12.39 33.08 -0.15
CA THR A 175 11.32 33.42 -1.12
C THR A 175 10.41 34.56 -0.67
N HIS A 176 10.62 35.11 0.52
CA HIS A 176 10.02 36.39 0.90
C HIS A 176 10.83 37.53 0.29
N PRO A 177 10.24 38.39 -0.58
CA PRO A 177 10.98 39.51 -1.17
C PRO A 177 11.48 40.42 -0.04
N ASN A 178 12.77 40.75 -0.10
CA ASN A 178 13.33 41.78 0.77
C ASN A 178 12.53 43.07 0.53
N ALA A 179 12.01 43.68 1.59
CA ALA A 179 11.21 44.92 1.50
C ALA A 179 11.98 46.08 0.82
N GLU A 180 13.29 45.96 0.66
CA GLU A 180 14.14 46.89 -0.08
C GLU A 180 14.06 46.73 -1.61
N GLU A 181 13.72 45.55 -2.15
CA GLU A 181 13.56 45.34 -3.61
C GLU A 181 12.22 45.87 -4.14
N GLU A 182 11.15 45.82 -3.35
CA GLU A 182 9.86 46.45 -3.71
C GLU A 182 9.95 47.99 -3.74
N ALA A 183 10.81 48.59 -2.93
CA ALA A 183 11.05 50.03 -2.94
C ALA A 183 11.85 50.50 -4.16
N MET A 184 12.73 49.65 -4.72
CA MET A 184 13.58 50.00 -5.87
C MET A 184 12.87 49.81 -7.23
N MET A 185 11.79 49.02 -7.28
CA MET A 185 10.95 48.83 -8.47
C MET A 185 9.82 49.88 -8.58
N ALA A 186 9.62 50.70 -7.53
CA ALA A 186 8.57 51.73 -7.46
C ALA A 186 9.10 53.17 -7.62
N SER A 187 10.41 53.34 -7.86
CA SER A 187 11.08 54.64 -8.11
C SER A 187 11.45 54.83 -9.57
#